data_AF-J9FHZ0-F1
#
_entry.id   AF-J9FHZ0-F1
#
_cell.length_a   1.000
_cell.length_b   1.000
_cell.length_c   1.000
_cell.angle_alpha   90.00
_cell.angle_beta   90.00
_cell.angle_gamma   90.00
#
_symmetry.space_group_name_H-M   'P 1'
#
loop_
_entity.id
_entity.type
_entity.pdbx_description
1 polymer ?
#
loop_
_entity_poly.entity_id
_entity_poly.type
_entity_poly.pdbx_seq_one_letter_code
_entity_poly.pdbx_strand_id
1 'polypeptide(L)' 'MGSGFCDNEEELNKLAEKAFSFSPQVLVEKSLKGWKEIEFEVYVTAFDNCITVCNMENFDPLGIHTGESIVIAPTQT' A
#
# COMPACT_ATOMS: atom_id res chain seq x y z
N MET A 1 -5.83 4.08 -9.87
CA MET A 1 -7.31 4.00 -9.97
C MET A 1 -7.70 2.57 -10.31
N GLY A 2 -8.19 1.79 -9.34
CA GLY A 2 -8.49 0.36 -9.53
C GLY A 2 -8.46 -0.42 -8.21
N SER A 3 -7.76 0.11 -7.20
CA SER A 3 -7.87 -0.31 -5.80
C SER A 3 -8.94 0.50 -5.06
N GLY A 4 -9.45 -0.05 -3.95
CA GLY A 4 -10.41 0.61 -3.09
C GLY A 4 -10.85 -0.30 -1.95
N PHE A 5 -11.60 0.26 -1.01
CA PHE A 5 -12.29 -0.50 0.03
C PHE A 5 -13.71 -0.82 -0.40
N CYS A 6 -14.19 -2.00 -0.04
CA CYS A 6 -15.57 -2.42 -0.18
C CYS A 6 -16.03 -3.03 1.15
N ASP A 7 -17.17 -2.55 1.65
CA ASP A 7 -17.77 -3.04 2.90
C ASP A 7 -18.81 -4.15 2.64
N ASN A 8 -19.16 -4.38 1.37
CA ASN A 8 -20.16 -5.37 0.95
C ASN A 8 -19.89 -5.89 -0.48
N GLU A 9 -20.63 -6.93 -0.85
CA GLU A 9 -20.51 -7.61 -2.15
C GLU A 9 -20.88 -6.71 -3.35
N GLU A 10 -21.82 -5.79 -3.18
CA GLU A 10 -22.21 -4.86 -4.25
C GLU A 10 -21.07 -3.89 -4.59
N GLU A 11 -20.43 -3.33 -3.57
CA GLU A 11 -19.25 -2.48 -3.73
C GLU A 11 -18.06 -3.24 -4.31
N LEU A 12 -17.85 -4.49 -3.85
CA LEU A 12 -16.80 -5.36 -4.40
C LEU A 12 -17.00 -5.57 -5.91
N ASN A 13 -18.21 -5.91 -6.34
CA ASN A 13 -18.51 -6.15 -7.76
C ASN A 13 -18.26 -4.89 -8.62
N LYS A 14 -18.69 -3.71 -8.14
CA LYS A 14 -18.46 -2.44 -8.84
C LYS A 14 -16.97 -2.10 -8.96
N LEU A 15 -16.21 -2.29 -7.89
CA LEU A 15 -14.76 -2.03 -7.90
C LEU A 15 -14.02 -3.04 -8.78
N ALA A 16 -14.38 -4.31 -8.68
CA ALA A 16 -13.77 -5.39 -9.46
C ALA A 16 -14.01 -5.20 -10.96
N GLU A 17 -15.24 -4.88 -11.39
CA GLU A 17 -15.54 -4.60 -12.80
C GLU A 17 -14.64 -3.49 -13.36
N LYS A 18 -14.48 -2.40 -12.60
CA LYS A 18 -13.58 -1.31 -12.96
C LYS A 18 -12.12 -1.78 -12.99
N ALA A 19 -11.67 -2.50 -11.97
CA ALA A 19 -10.29 -2.99 -11.88
C ALA A 19 -9.94 -3.95 -13.02
N PHE A 20 -10.88 -4.83 -13.41
CA PHE A 20 -10.71 -5.79 -14.49
C PHE A 20 -10.60 -5.15 -15.88
N SER A 21 -11.06 -3.90 -16.04
CA SER A 21 -10.80 -3.14 -17.27
C SER A 21 -9.32 -2.72 -17.42
N PHE A 22 -8.56 -2.68 -16.32
CA PHE A 22 -7.14 -2.27 -16.30
C PHE A 22 -6.17 -3.45 -16.13
N SER A 23 -6.58 -4.52 -15.42
CA SER A 23 -5.74 -5.67 -15.12
C SER A 23 -6.57 -6.96 -15.17
N PRO A 24 -6.06 -8.06 -15.74
CA PRO A 24 -6.78 -9.35 -15.74
C PRO A 24 -6.86 -10.00 -14.36
N GLN A 25 -6.22 -9.42 -13.35
CA GLN A 25 -6.14 -9.96 -11.99
C GLN A 25 -6.37 -8.86 -10.95
N VAL A 26 -7.08 -9.21 -9.89
CA VAL A 26 -7.23 -8.42 -8.66
C VAL A 26 -6.83 -9.26 -7.46
N LEU A 27 -6.30 -8.61 -6.42
CA LEU A 27 -6.02 -9.23 -5.13
C LEU A 27 -7.07 -8.74 -4.13
N VAL A 28 -7.67 -9.66 -3.37
CA VAL A 28 -8.66 -9.35 -2.33
C VAL A 28 -8.06 -9.71 -0.98
N GLU A 29 -7.97 -8.73 -0.09
CA GLU A 29 -7.34 -8.88 1.22
C GLU A 29 -8.27 -8.41 2.34
N LYS A 30 -8.02 -8.92 3.55
CA LYS A 30 -8.70 -8.42 4.74
C LYS A 30 -8.24 -6.98 5.00
N SER A 31 -9.19 -6.10 5.32
CA SER A 31 -8.87 -4.71 5.65
C SER A 31 -7.93 -4.60 6.86
N LEU A 32 -6.83 -3.89 6.66
CA LEU A 32 -5.89 -3.42 7.69
C LEU A 32 -6.04 -1.91 7.92
N LYS A 33 -7.20 -1.34 7.55
CA LYS A 33 -7.45 0.10 7.66
C LYS A 33 -7.20 0.59 9.09
N GLY A 34 -6.48 1.70 9.23
CA GLY A 34 -6.12 2.27 10.53
C GLY A 34 -4.81 1.75 11.12
N TRP A 35 -4.15 0.77 10.49
CA TRP A 35 -2.83 0.31 10.92
C TRP A 35 -1.75 1.31 10.54
N LYS A 36 -0.62 1.27 11.24
CA LYS A 36 0.56 2.03 10.85
C LYS A 36 1.14 1.47 9.56
N GLU A 37 1.51 2.35 8.64
CA GLU A 37 2.14 2.01 7.38
C GLU A 37 3.59 2.51 7.41
N ILE A 38 4.53 1.60 7.10
CA ILE A 38 5.97 1.85 7.16
C ILE A 38 6.59 1.38 5.86
N GLU A 39 7.33 2.26 5.19
CA GLU A 39 8.00 1.98 3.93
C GLU A 39 9.52 1.92 4.12
N PHE A 40 10.18 1.09 3.31
CA PHE A 40 11.63 0.91 3.35
C PHE A 40 12.22 0.99 1.95
N GLU A 41 13.25 1.81 1.80
CA GLU A 41 14.08 1.86 0.60
C GLU A 41 15.25 0.88 0.76
N VAL A 42 15.23 -0.21 0.01
CA VAL A 42 16.21 -1.30 0.11
C VAL A 42 17.09 -1.33 -1.14
N TYR A 43 18.40 -1.32 -0.93
CA TYR A 43 19.39 -1.48 -1.99
C TYR A 43 20.09 -2.84 -1.87
N VAL A 44 19.96 -3.64 -2.93
CA VAL A 44 20.58 -4.97 -3.05
C VAL A 44 21.64 -4.93 -4.15
N THR A 45 22.82 -5.45 -3.85
CA THR A 45 23.94 -5.51 -4.80
C THR A 45 24.06 -6.87 -5.48
N ALA A 46 24.76 -6.94 -6.61
CA ALA A 46 25.06 -8.20 -7.29
C ALA A 46 25.95 -9.17 -6.49
N PHE A 47 26.55 -8.70 -5.39
CA PHE A 47 27.36 -9.50 -4.47
C PHE A 47 26.59 -9.90 -3.20
N ASP A 48 25.25 -9.88 -3.26
CA ASP A 48 24.35 -10.30 -2.17
C ASP A 48 24.43 -9.43 -0.90
N ASN A 49 25.06 -8.24 -0.96
CA ASN A 49 24.89 -7.25 0.10
C ASN A 49 23.51 -6.61 -0.01
N CYS A 50 22.81 -6.50 1.12
CA CYS A 50 21.49 -5.88 1.24
C CYS A 50 21.53 -4.82 2.35
N ILE A 51 21.13 -3.58 2.02
CA ILE A 51 21.06 -2.47 2.98
C ILE A 51 19.71 -1.77 2.90
N THR A 52 19.22 -1.30 4.04
CA THR A 52 18.08 -0.38 4.13
C THR A 52 18.62 1.06 4.16
N VAL A 53 18.36 1.82 3.11
CA VAL A 53 18.86 3.19 2.93
C VAL A 53 18.00 4.20 3.68
N CYS A 54 16.69 4.01 3.67
CA CYS A 54 15.72 4.88 4.32
C CYS A 54 14.56 4.05 4.88
N ASN A 55 13.98 4.52 5.97
CA ASN A 55 12.71 4.04 6.51
C ASN A 55 11.78 5.23 6.73
N MET A 56 10.53 5.08 6.34
CA MET A 56 9.54 6.14 6.31
C MET A 56 8.29 5.70 7.06
N GLU A 57 7.72 6.59 7.87
CA GLU A 57 6.47 6.36 8.59
C GLU A 57 5.39 7.30 8.05
N ASN A 58 4.28 6.71 7.61
CA ASN A 58 3.13 7.49 7.18
C ASN A 58 2.45 8.10 8.40
N PHE A 59 2.21 9.41 8.34
CA PHE A 59 1.40 10.10 9.35
C PHE A 59 -0.07 9.67 9.24
N ASP A 60 -0.56 9.56 8.00
CA ASP A 60 -1.88 9.02 7.72
C ASP A 60 -1.85 7.49 7.82
N PRO A 61 -2.84 6.86 8.47
CA PRO A 61 -2.86 5.41 8.64
C PRO A 61 -3.23 4.71 7.33
N LEU A 62 -2.94 3.40 7.28
CA LEU A 62 -3.20 2.54 6.13
C LEU A 62 -4.65 2.68 5.65
N GLY A 63 -4.78 2.88 4.35
CA GLY A 63 -6.03 3.11 3.64
C GLY A 63 -6.13 4.46 2.95
N ILE A 64 -5.16 5.34 3.17
CA ILE A 64 -4.82 6.43 2.25
C ILE A 64 -3.58 5.97 1.48
N HIS A 65 -3.56 6.18 0.17
CA HIS A 65 -2.42 5.77 -0.64
C HIS A 65 -1.18 6.57 -0.22
N THR A 66 0.00 5.95 -0.12
CA THR A 66 1.18 6.60 0.45
C THR A 66 1.62 7.86 -0.31
N GLY A 67 1.45 7.86 -1.65
CA GLY A 67 1.64 9.06 -2.48
C GLY A 67 0.64 10.21 -2.23
N GLU A 68 -0.43 9.98 -1.46
CA GLU A 68 -1.40 10.98 -0.99
C GLU A 68 -1.27 11.25 0.52
N SER A 69 -0.40 10.52 1.23
CA SER A 69 -0.16 10.65 2.66
C SER A 69 0.94 11.66 2.99
N ILE A 70 0.87 12.28 4.17
CA ILE A 70 2.04 12.95 4.77
C ILE A 70 2.98 11.87 5.31
N VAL A 71 4.27 11.96 4.98
CA VAL A 71 5.28 10.96 5.34
C VAL A 71 6.46 11.61 6.08
N ILE A 72 6.99 10.91 7.07
CA ILE A 72 8.13 11.36 7.89
C ILE A 72 9.28 10.36 7.75
N ALA A 73 10.51 10.87 7.61
CA ALA A 73 11.73 10.09 7.64
C ALA A 73 12.69 10.63 8.72
N PRO A 74 13.24 9.78 9.62
CA PRO A 74 12.99 8.33 9.75
C PRO A 74 11.68 8.01 10.49
N THR A 75 11.35 6.72 10.65
CA THR A 75 10.29 6.25 11.57
C THR A 75 10.51 6.74 13.00
N GLN A 76 9.43 7.10 13.70
CA GLN A 76 9.43 7.72 15.03
C GLN A 76 8.93 6.79 16.13
N THR A 77 8.03 5.83 15.81
CA THR A 77 7.38 4.98 16.83
C THR A 77 7.24 3.52 16.43
#